data_AF-A0AB36HNW6-F1
#
_entry.id   AF-A0AB36HNW6-F1
#
_cell.length_a   1.000
_cell.length_b   1.000
_cell.length_c   1.000
_cell.angle_alpha   90.00
_cell.angle_beta   90.00
_cell.angle_gamma   90.00
#
_symmetry.space_group_name_H-M   'P 1'
#
loop_
_entity.id
_entity.type
_entity.pdbx_description
1 polymer ?
#
loop_
_entity_poly.entity_id
_entity_poly.type
_entity_poly.pdbx_seq_one_letter_code
_entity_poly.pdbx_strand_id
1 'polypeptide(L)'
;MDAEAGRFFEAIDDAMKHASEKSLSRKAKNFLLNGDAFELWGVKTIAGLYHAKVSQAHGQILKGKYSISDSTISTSLMGRGLPQPLGLYIGQAGNAILPSLKFSPFISEKLALTSGLKVIMAGAEFDFLIDTNGANSSFLHNNRYYRPSMVEIIGARRNARIFLTWANDLGVIKKAVTLNLSKFKRPNPDFF
;
A
#
# COMPACT_ATOMS: atom_id res chain seq x y z
N MET A 1 12.73 1.78 -8.99
CA MET A 1 11.65 1.08 -8.26
C MET A 1 12.05 0.87 -6.80
N ASP A 2 13.01 -0.01 -6.48
CA ASP A 2 13.32 -0.35 -5.07
C ASP A 2 13.79 0.85 -4.23
N ALA A 3 14.65 1.71 -4.79
CA ALA A 3 15.08 2.93 -4.10
C ALA A 3 13.93 3.91 -3.82
N GLU A 4 12.95 4.00 -4.72
CA GLU A 4 11.77 4.85 -4.52
C GLU A 4 10.82 4.28 -3.48
N ALA A 5 10.66 2.96 -3.45
CA ALA A 5 9.89 2.30 -2.41
C ALA A 5 10.55 2.47 -1.03
N GLY A 6 11.89 2.37 -0.95
CA GLY A 6 12.63 2.68 0.27
C GLY A 6 12.35 4.09 0.77
N ARG A 7 12.48 5.09 -0.11
CA ARG A 7 12.13 6.49 0.20
C ARG A 7 10.67 6.66 0.66
N PHE A 8 9.75 5.92 0.05
CA PHE A 8 8.34 5.97 0.44
C PHE A 8 8.11 5.41 1.85
N PHE A 9 8.69 4.25 2.17
CA PHE A 9 8.58 3.67 3.50
C PHE A 9 9.25 4.52 4.57
N GLU A 10 10.43 5.07 4.29
CA GLU A 10 11.10 6.03 5.18
C GLU A 10 10.23 7.27 5.41
N ALA A 11 9.63 7.85 4.37
CA ALA A 11 8.73 8.99 4.50
C ALA A 11 7.48 8.68 5.34
N ILE A 12 6.91 7.47 5.20
CA ILE A 12 5.79 7.01 6.03
C ILE A 12 6.21 6.90 7.49
N ASP A 13 7.34 6.25 7.77
CA ASP A 13 7.86 6.11 9.14
C ASP A 13 8.16 7.47 9.78
N ASP A 14 8.86 8.35 9.05
CA ASP A 14 9.15 9.72 9.46
C ASP A 14 7.88 10.54 9.73
N ALA A 15 6.88 10.41 8.86
CA ALA A 15 5.60 11.10 8.99
C ALA A 15 4.83 10.61 10.22
N MET A 16 4.86 9.30 10.50
CA MET A 16 4.24 8.69 11.68
C MET A 16 4.95 9.11 12.98
N LYS A 17 6.29 9.09 12.99
CA LYS A 17 7.09 9.62 14.11
C LYS A 17 6.79 11.09 14.35
N HIS A 18 6.84 11.92 13.29
CA HIS A 18 6.48 13.33 13.36
C HIS A 18 5.07 13.53 13.89
N ALA A 19 4.06 12.81 13.40
CA ALA A 19 2.69 13.00 13.88
C ALA A 19 2.47 12.51 15.33
N SER A 20 3.26 11.55 15.82
CA SER A 20 3.06 10.93 17.14
C SER A 20 3.91 11.50 18.28
N GLU A 21 5.05 12.12 18.00
CA GLU A 21 5.94 12.68 19.02
C GLU A 21 5.41 14.00 19.62
N LYS A 22 5.80 14.30 20.87
CA LYS A 22 5.53 15.58 21.54
C LYS A 22 6.62 16.59 21.19
N SER A 23 6.26 17.74 20.61
CA SER A 23 7.13 18.93 20.61
C SER A 23 6.31 20.19 20.39
N LEU A 24 6.98 21.32 20.55
CA LEU A 24 6.41 22.66 20.47
C LEU A 24 6.16 23.14 19.02
N SER A 25 6.80 22.50 18.03
CA SER A 25 6.58 22.85 16.62
C SER A 25 5.19 22.39 16.15
N ARG A 26 4.44 23.32 15.56
CA ARG A 26 3.12 23.08 14.95
C ARG A 26 3.19 22.99 13.42
N LYS A 27 4.40 23.05 12.84
CA LYS A 27 4.57 23.07 11.38
C LYS A 27 4.30 21.69 10.78
N ALA A 28 3.67 21.67 9.62
CA ALA A 28 3.50 20.48 8.82
C ALA A 28 4.85 20.04 8.23
N LYS A 29 5.09 18.72 8.15
CA LYS A 29 6.19 18.14 7.36
C LYS A 29 5.62 17.66 6.03
N ASN A 30 6.28 17.98 4.92
CA ASN A 30 5.82 17.63 3.57
C ASN A 30 6.86 16.76 2.88
N PHE A 31 6.39 15.73 2.18
CA PHE A 31 7.21 14.82 1.38
C PHE A 31 6.63 14.75 -0.04
N LEU A 32 7.49 14.71 -1.04
CA LEU A 32 7.09 14.56 -2.44
C LEU A 32 7.71 13.27 -2.98
N LEU A 33 6.86 12.37 -3.49
CA LEU A 33 7.26 11.03 -3.90
C LEU A 33 6.61 10.64 -5.23
N ASN A 34 7.23 9.68 -5.91
CA ASN A 34 6.74 9.13 -7.17
C ASN A 34 5.76 7.97 -6.89
N GLY A 35 4.47 8.20 -7.17
CA GLY A 35 3.40 7.22 -7.00
C GLY A 35 3.50 6.03 -7.97
N ASP A 36 3.87 6.28 -9.23
CA ASP A 36 4.07 5.22 -10.22
C ASP A 36 5.17 4.25 -9.77
N ALA A 37 6.28 4.80 -9.29
CA ALA A 37 7.42 4.00 -8.87
C ALA A 37 7.07 3.10 -7.68
N PHE A 38 6.24 3.59 -6.75
CA PHE A 38 5.75 2.79 -5.63
C PHE A 38 4.74 1.72 -6.07
N GLU A 39 3.84 2.06 -6.98
CA GLU A 39 2.90 1.08 -7.57
C GLU A 39 3.63 -0.05 -8.30
N LEU A 40 4.58 0.29 -9.18
CA LEU A 40 5.38 -0.68 -9.93
C LEU A 40 6.27 -1.53 -9.02
N TRP A 41 6.75 -0.96 -7.90
CA TRP A 41 7.42 -1.75 -6.88
C TRP A 41 6.50 -2.82 -6.28
N GLY A 42 5.23 -2.50 -6.03
CA GLY A 42 4.24 -3.48 -5.57
C GLY A 42 4.01 -4.61 -6.58
N VAL A 43 3.90 -4.27 -7.87
CA VAL A 43 3.80 -5.25 -8.97
C VAL A 43 5.03 -6.17 -9.03
N LYS A 44 6.23 -5.59 -8.95
CA LYS A 44 7.47 -6.35 -8.90
C LYS A 44 7.50 -7.28 -7.68
N THR A 45 7.07 -6.77 -6.53
CA THR A 45 7.10 -7.50 -5.26
C THR A 45 6.18 -8.73 -5.29
N ILE A 46 4.93 -8.58 -5.76
CA ILE A 46 4.03 -9.73 -5.87
C ILE A 46 4.55 -10.77 -6.86
N ALA A 47 5.08 -10.34 -8.02
CA ALA A 47 5.65 -11.24 -9.01
C ALA A 47 6.84 -12.03 -8.41
N GLY A 48 7.72 -11.35 -7.69
CA GLY A 48 8.86 -11.96 -7.00
C GLY A 48 8.41 -12.97 -5.94
N LEU A 49 7.52 -12.58 -5.02
CA LEU A 49 7.02 -13.44 -3.95
C LEU A 49 6.33 -14.70 -4.49
N TYR A 50 5.53 -14.53 -5.54
CA TYR A 50 4.83 -15.63 -6.21
C TYR A 50 5.82 -16.58 -6.90
N HIS A 51 6.71 -16.06 -7.75
CA HIS A 51 7.61 -16.90 -8.55
C HIS A 51 8.72 -17.56 -7.73
N ALA A 52 9.16 -16.92 -6.66
CA ALA A 52 10.13 -17.47 -5.69
C ALA A 52 9.50 -18.49 -4.72
N LYS A 53 8.19 -18.75 -4.79
CA LYS A 53 7.46 -19.70 -3.92
C LYS A 53 7.50 -19.32 -2.42
N VAL A 54 7.63 -18.03 -2.12
CA VAL A 54 7.68 -17.53 -0.73
C VAL A 54 6.29 -17.14 -0.23
N SER A 55 5.40 -16.68 -1.11
CA SER A 55 4.02 -16.37 -0.74
C SER A 55 3.20 -17.64 -0.48
N GLN A 56 2.45 -17.63 0.61
CA GLN A 56 1.56 -18.72 0.99
C GLN A 56 0.16 -18.20 1.35
N ALA A 57 -0.84 -19.05 1.15
CA ALA A 57 -2.18 -18.89 1.68
C ALA A 57 -2.64 -20.21 2.29
N HIS A 58 -3.23 -20.16 3.49
CA HIS A 58 -3.69 -21.36 4.21
C HIS A 58 -2.61 -22.45 4.35
N GLY A 59 -1.36 -22.05 4.60
CA GLY A 59 -0.22 -22.96 4.73
C GLY A 59 0.27 -23.58 3.42
N GLN A 60 -0.25 -23.15 2.27
CA GLN A 60 0.11 -23.68 0.96
C GLN A 60 0.78 -22.61 0.09
N ILE A 61 1.83 -23.01 -0.61
CA ILE A 61 2.54 -22.15 -1.58
C ILE A 61 1.57 -21.76 -2.70
N LEU A 62 1.54 -20.46 -3.04
CA LEU A 62 0.61 -19.98 -4.06
C LEU A 62 0.89 -20.59 -5.44
N LYS A 63 2.16 -20.58 -5.87
CA LYS A 63 2.58 -21.09 -7.18
C LYS A 63 2.33 -22.58 -7.29
N GLY A 64 1.47 -22.96 -8.24
CA GLY A 64 1.02 -24.33 -8.48
C GLY A 64 -0.42 -24.58 -8.03
N LYS A 65 -0.95 -23.79 -7.09
CA LYS A 65 -2.35 -23.85 -6.67
C LYS A 65 -3.19 -22.69 -7.22
N TYR A 66 -2.61 -21.50 -7.28
CA TYR A 66 -3.25 -20.29 -7.79
C TYR A 66 -2.46 -19.75 -8.97
N SER A 67 -3.15 -19.26 -9.99
CA SER A 67 -2.55 -18.56 -11.14
C SER A 67 -2.28 -17.08 -10.82
N ILE A 68 -1.44 -16.42 -11.62
CA ILE A 68 -1.22 -14.96 -11.59
C ILE A 68 -1.15 -14.46 -13.03
N SER A 69 -1.62 -13.23 -13.31
CA SER A 69 -1.58 -12.68 -14.66
C SER A 69 -0.17 -12.16 -15.03
N ASP A 70 0.66 -13.05 -15.57
CA ASP A 70 2.01 -12.69 -16.06
C ASP A 70 1.96 -11.64 -17.19
N SER A 71 0.90 -11.61 -18.00
CA SER A 71 0.70 -10.61 -19.05
C SER A 71 0.44 -9.21 -18.47
N THR A 72 -0.38 -9.10 -17.42
CA THR A 72 -0.61 -7.82 -16.72
C THR A 72 0.67 -7.32 -16.05
N ILE A 73 1.40 -8.23 -15.39
CA ILE A 73 2.67 -7.92 -14.72
C ILE A 73 3.71 -7.42 -15.73
N SER A 74 3.95 -8.17 -16.80
CA SER A 74 4.95 -7.80 -17.82
C SER A 74 4.58 -6.47 -18.50
N THR A 75 3.33 -6.29 -18.91
CA THR A 75 2.87 -5.06 -19.58
C THR A 75 3.02 -3.83 -18.69
N SER A 76 2.68 -3.94 -17.40
CA SER A 76 2.79 -2.82 -16.46
C SER A 76 4.26 -2.46 -16.19
N LEU A 77 5.14 -3.45 -16.00
CA LEU A 77 6.58 -3.24 -15.79
C LEU A 77 7.30 -2.67 -17.03
N MET A 78 6.80 -2.92 -18.24
CA MET A 78 7.36 -2.38 -19.49
C MET A 78 6.90 -0.94 -19.81
N GLY A 79 6.27 -0.25 -18.86
CA GLY A 79 6.07 1.21 -18.92
C GLY A 79 4.63 1.65 -19.15
N ARG A 80 3.64 0.76 -19.14
CA ARG A 80 2.22 1.15 -19.24
C ARG A 80 1.55 1.40 -17.89
N GLY A 81 2.21 1.07 -16.78
CA GLY A 81 1.56 1.09 -15.45
C GLY A 81 0.37 0.12 -15.39
N LEU A 82 -0.37 0.13 -14.29
CA LEU A 82 -1.61 -0.64 -14.20
C LEU A 82 -2.80 0.16 -14.78
N PRO A 83 -3.66 -0.44 -15.63
CA PRO A 83 -4.86 0.23 -16.13
C PRO A 83 -5.91 0.33 -15.01
N GLN A 84 -6.77 1.36 -15.02
CA GLN A 84 -7.87 1.40 -14.06
C GLN A 84 -8.81 0.20 -14.24
N PRO A 85 -9.39 -0.38 -13.16
CA PRO A 85 -9.22 -0.02 -11.75
C PRO A 85 -8.02 -0.71 -11.06
N LEU A 86 -7.13 -1.36 -11.80
CA LEU A 86 -5.91 -1.95 -11.23
C LEU A 86 -4.94 -0.84 -10.78
N GLY A 87 -4.13 -1.13 -9.76
CA GLY A 87 -3.18 -0.17 -9.22
C GLY A 87 -3.14 -0.14 -7.71
N LEU A 88 -2.59 0.95 -7.19
CA LEU A 88 -2.45 1.22 -5.77
C LEU A 88 -3.76 1.76 -5.16
N TYR A 89 -4.16 1.13 -4.07
CA TYR A 89 -5.18 1.62 -3.15
C TYR A 89 -4.54 1.84 -1.78
N ILE A 90 -4.98 2.88 -1.07
CA ILE A 90 -4.48 3.18 0.28
C ILE A 90 -5.63 3.19 1.27
N GLY A 91 -5.40 2.53 2.41
CA GLY A 91 -6.35 2.41 3.51
C GLY A 91 -5.69 2.59 4.87
N GLN A 92 -6.50 2.40 5.91
CA GLN A 92 -6.06 2.44 7.31
C GLN A 92 -6.13 1.03 7.92
N ALA A 93 -5.02 0.57 8.49
CA ALA A 93 -4.90 -0.76 9.09
C ALA A 93 -5.39 -0.75 10.55
N GLY A 94 -6.70 -0.87 10.73
CA GLY A 94 -7.31 -0.90 12.06
C GLY A 94 -6.87 0.27 12.96
N ASN A 95 -6.70 -0.01 14.25
CA ASN A 95 -6.38 0.99 15.29
C ASN A 95 -5.00 0.77 15.93
N ALA A 96 -4.11 -0.01 15.33
CA ALA A 96 -2.80 -0.33 15.90
C ALA A 96 -1.66 0.05 14.95
N ILE A 97 -0.62 0.69 15.50
CA ILE A 97 0.63 0.93 14.77
C ILE A 97 1.43 -0.36 14.86
N LEU A 98 1.66 -1.00 13.72
CA LEU A 98 2.46 -2.22 13.64
C LEU A 98 3.94 -1.88 13.44
N PRO A 99 4.85 -2.50 14.22
CA PRO A 99 6.29 -2.23 14.12
C PRO A 99 6.97 -2.92 12.93
N SER A 100 6.25 -3.78 12.21
CA SER A 100 6.80 -4.55 11.10
C SER A 100 5.98 -4.40 9.82
N LEU A 101 6.69 -4.56 8.69
CA LEU A 101 6.11 -4.67 7.36
C LEU A 101 5.43 -6.04 7.23
N LYS A 102 4.15 -6.06 6.89
CA LYS A 102 3.41 -7.30 6.63
C LYS A 102 2.99 -7.38 5.18
N PHE A 103 3.07 -8.58 4.62
CA PHE A 103 2.64 -8.89 3.26
C PHE A 103 1.53 -9.93 3.32
N SER A 104 0.45 -9.71 2.57
CA SER A 104 -0.62 -10.69 2.44
C SER A 104 -1.11 -10.70 0.98
N PRO A 105 -1.11 -11.84 0.29
CA PRO A 105 -1.64 -11.91 -1.07
C PRO A 105 -3.17 -11.73 -1.05
N PHE A 106 -3.71 -11.15 -2.12
CA PHE A 106 -5.13 -11.26 -2.45
C PHE A 106 -5.34 -12.52 -3.29
N ILE A 107 -6.22 -13.38 -2.82
CA ILE A 107 -6.53 -14.66 -3.46
C ILE A 107 -8.04 -14.74 -3.71
N SER A 108 -8.41 -15.30 -4.85
CA SER A 108 -9.75 -15.84 -5.05
C SER A 108 -9.67 -17.35 -5.10
N GLU A 109 -10.23 -17.97 -4.07
CA GLU A 109 -10.37 -19.42 -3.97
C GLU A 109 -11.26 -19.95 -5.10
N LYS A 110 -12.34 -19.23 -5.42
CA LYS A 110 -13.30 -19.63 -6.46
C LYS A 110 -12.64 -19.74 -7.84
N LEU A 111 -11.72 -18.82 -8.15
CA LEU A 111 -11.07 -18.74 -9.46
C LEU A 111 -9.64 -19.28 -9.45
N ALA A 112 -9.17 -19.78 -8.31
CA ALA A 112 -7.80 -20.23 -8.10
C ALA A 112 -6.77 -19.22 -8.67
N LEU A 113 -6.88 -17.94 -8.27
CA LEU A 113 -6.00 -16.87 -8.74
C LEU A 113 -5.50 -15.95 -7.64
N THR A 114 -4.33 -15.38 -7.87
CA THR A 114 -3.69 -14.35 -7.06
C THR A 114 -3.92 -13.00 -7.74
N SER A 115 -4.67 -12.11 -7.11
CA SER A 115 -5.12 -10.84 -7.69
C SER A 115 -4.31 -9.62 -7.25
N GLY A 116 -3.45 -9.75 -6.26
CA GLY A 116 -2.74 -8.60 -5.74
C GLY A 116 -2.06 -8.86 -4.41
N LEU A 117 -1.58 -7.79 -3.80
CA LEU A 117 -0.75 -7.80 -2.60
C LEU A 117 -1.19 -6.68 -1.68
N LYS A 118 -1.50 -7.02 -0.43
CA LYS A 118 -1.60 -6.09 0.68
C LYS A 118 -0.25 -5.95 1.35
N VAL A 119 0.18 -4.71 1.53
CA VAL A 119 1.34 -4.33 2.33
C VAL A 119 0.87 -3.47 3.49
N ILE A 120 1.18 -3.86 4.72
CA ILE A 120 0.82 -3.09 5.92
C ILE A 120 2.08 -2.57 6.58
N MET A 121 2.11 -1.26 6.85
CA MET A 121 3.20 -0.61 7.58
C MET A 121 2.66 0.52 8.44
N ALA A 122 3.09 0.60 9.70
CA ALA A 122 2.81 1.72 10.60
C ALA A 122 1.32 2.12 10.70
N GLY A 123 0.40 1.16 10.54
CA GLY A 123 -1.05 1.44 10.57
C GLY A 123 -1.66 1.91 9.25
N ALA A 124 -0.88 1.97 8.16
CA ALA A 124 -1.35 2.19 6.80
C ALA A 124 -1.44 0.86 6.03
N GLU A 125 -2.48 0.70 5.22
CA GLU A 125 -2.61 -0.41 4.26
C GLU A 125 -2.36 0.11 2.84
N PHE A 126 -1.53 -0.61 2.10
CA PHE A 126 -1.23 -0.37 0.70
C PHE A 126 -1.61 -1.62 -0.08
N ASP A 127 -2.71 -1.53 -0.82
CA ASP A 127 -3.24 -2.65 -1.56
C ASP A 127 -2.90 -2.46 -3.05
N PHE A 128 -2.05 -3.35 -3.58
CA PHE A 128 -1.65 -3.38 -4.98
C PHE A 128 -2.49 -4.40 -5.72
N LEU A 129 -3.39 -3.94 -6.60
CA LEU A 129 -4.31 -4.79 -7.34
C LEU A 129 -3.83 -5.00 -8.77
N ILE A 130 -3.70 -6.26 -9.20
CA ILE A 130 -3.31 -6.67 -10.56
C ILE A 130 -4.38 -7.49 -11.29
N ASP A 131 -5.43 -7.92 -10.59
CA ASP A 131 -6.60 -8.59 -11.19
C ASP A 131 -7.88 -8.30 -10.40
N THR A 132 -8.94 -7.83 -11.06
CA THR A 132 -10.21 -7.51 -10.40
C THR A 132 -11.01 -8.75 -9.98
N ASN A 133 -10.78 -9.90 -10.61
CA ASN A 133 -11.54 -11.12 -10.37
C ASN A 133 -11.17 -11.79 -9.04
N GLY A 134 -9.99 -11.48 -8.50
CA GLY A 134 -9.58 -11.98 -7.19
C GLY A 134 -9.70 -10.98 -6.05
N ALA A 135 -9.82 -9.68 -6.34
CA ALA A 135 -10.34 -8.76 -5.35
C ALA A 135 -11.84 -9.03 -5.21
N ASN A 136 -12.30 -9.39 -4.01
CA ASN A 136 -13.73 -9.48 -3.74
C ASN A 136 -14.42 -8.16 -4.20
N SER A 137 -15.61 -8.20 -4.78
CA SER A 137 -16.37 -6.99 -5.13
C SER A 137 -16.48 -6.04 -3.93
N SER A 138 -16.57 -6.59 -2.72
CA SER A 138 -16.52 -5.82 -1.46
C SER A 138 -15.24 -5.00 -1.31
N PHE A 139 -14.08 -5.47 -1.80
CA PHE A 139 -12.83 -4.71 -1.79
C PHE A 139 -12.98 -3.44 -2.63
N LEU A 140 -13.44 -3.55 -3.88
CA LEU A 140 -13.61 -2.40 -4.77
C LEU A 140 -14.67 -1.41 -4.26
N HIS A 141 -15.72 -1.91 -3.60
CA HIS A 141 -16.76 -1.08 -3.00
C HIS A 141 -16.35 -0.44 -1.66
N ASN A 142 -15.52 -1.11 -0.85
CA ASN A 142 -15.16 -0.66 0.49
C ASN A 142 -13.83 0.09 0.56
N ASN A 143 -12.90 -0.14 -0.38
CA ASN A 143 -11.62 0.57 -0.43
C ASN A 143 -11.77 1.89 -1.18
N ARG A 144 -11.68 2.98 -0.40
CA ARG A 144 -12.22 4.29 -0.78
C ARG A 144 -11.25 5.16 -1.60
N TYR A 145 -9.97 4.81 -1.64
CA TYR A 145 -8.93 5.70 -2.14
C TYR A 145 -7.99 5.00 -3.14
N TYR A 146 -8.48 4.90 -4.38
CA TYR A 146 -7.68 4.53 -5.54
C TYR A 146 -6.70 5.65 -5.91
N ARG A 147 -5.41 5.30 -6.09
CA ARG A 147 -4.30 6.19 -6.49
C ARG A 147 -4.42 7.61 -5.92
N PRO A 148 -4.44 7.78 -4.60
CA PRO A 148 -4.57 9.11 -4.03
C PRO A 148 -3.37 9.99 -4.40
N SER A 149 -3.62 11.28 -4.60
CA SER A 149 -2.55 12.26 -4.84
C SER A 149 -1.84 12.68 -3.55
N MET A 150 -2.43 12.37 -2.39
CA MET A 150 -1.88 12.75 -1.09
C MET A 150 -2.28 11.77 0.01
N VAL A 151 -1.35 11.51 0.93
CA VAL A 151 -1.61 10.86 2.23
C VAL A 151 -1.31 11.88 3.34
N GLU A 152 -2.33 12.22 4.12
CA GLU A 152 -2.22 13.06 5.31
C GLU A 152 -2.18 12.18 6.56
N ILE A 153 -1.15 12.38 7.38
CA ILE A 153 -1.00 11.71 8.67
C ILE A 153 -1.19 12.77 9.75
N ILE A 154 -2.25 12.63 10.55
CA ILE A 154 -2.65 13.63 11.54
C ILE A 154 -2.57 13.01 12.93
N GLY A 155 -1.78 13.61 13.80
CA GLY A 155 -1.77 13.33 15.24
C GLY A 155 -2.51 14.40 16.04
N ALA A 156 -2.43 14.34 17.37
CA ALA A 156 -3.19 15.23 18.25
C ALA A 156 -2.97 16.74 17.99
N ARG A 157 -1.78 17.13 17.50
CA ARG A 157 -1.41 18.54 17.24
C ARG A 157 -0.50 18.73 16.03
N ARG A 158 -0.25 17.69 15.24
CA ARG A 158 0.74 17.69 14.16
C ARG A 158 0.17 17.01 12.93
N ASN A 159 0.60 17.48 11.77
CA ASN A 159 0.30 16.88 10.48
C ASN A 159 1.58 16.63 9.68
N ALA A 160 1.60 15.52 8.96
CA ALA A 160 2.56 15.24 7.90
C ALA A 160 1.79 14.94 6.62
N ARG A 161 2.30 15.39 5.48
CA ARG A 161 1.67 15.20 4.16
C ARG A 161 2.66 14.56 3.22
N ILE A 162 2.23 13.49 2.56
CA ILE A 162 2.98 12.80 1.52
C ILE A 162 2.24 13.01 0.21
N PHE A 163 2.84 13.75 -0.71
CA PHE A 163 2.31 14.01 -2.04
C PHE A 163 2.82 12.95 -3.00
N LEU A 164 1.90 12.33 -3.73
CA LEU A 164 2.19 11.31 -4.74
C LEU A 164 1.99 11.90 -6.13
N THR A 165 3.06 11.87 -6.91
CA THR A 165 3.08 12.32 -8.30
C THR A 165 2.97 11.14 -9.25
N TRP A 166 2.23 11.32 -10.33
CA TRP A 166 2.05 10.32 -11.38
C TRP A 166 2.50 10.94 -12.70
N ALA A 167 3.31 10.25 -13.48
CA ALA A 167 3.87 10.70 -14.77
C ALA A 167 2.79 10.83 -15.85
N ASN A 168 1.65 10.17 -15.63
CA ASN A 168 0.56 10.08 -16.58
C ASN A 168 -0.67 10.72 -15.91
N ASP A 169 -1.32 11.68 -16.59
CA ASP A 169 -2.60 12.25 -16.16
C ASP A 169 -3.72 11.20 -16.31
N LEU A 170 -3.67 10.15 -15.48
CA LEU A 170 -4.54 8.98 -15.48
C LEU A 170 -6.01 9.30 -15.10
N GLY A 171 -6.49 10.51 -15.36
CA GLY A 171 -7.81 11.00 -14.95
C GLY A 171 -8.02 10.94 -13.44
N VAL A 172 -6.93 10.92 -12.67
CA VAL A 172 -6.97 10.69 -11.22
C VAL A 172 -7.61 11.90 -10.55
N ILE A 173 -8.76 11.68 -9.93
CA ILE A 173 -9.38 12.68 -9.06
C ILE A 173 -8.40 12.93 -7.90
N LYS A 174 -7.95 14.18 -7.73
CA LYS A 174 -7.09 14.59 -6.61
C LYS A 174 -7.82 14.34 -5.28
N LYS A 175 -7.57 13.17 -4.69
CA LYS A 175 -8.10 12.77 -3.40
C LYS A 175 -6.95 12.62 -2.41
N ALA A 176 -7.25 12.99 -1.17
CA ALA A 176 -6.38 12.79 -0.03
C ALA A 176 -6.90 11.63 0.81
N VAL A 177 -5.98 10.81 1.33
CA VAL A 177 -6.27 9.82 2.37
C VAL A 177 -5.81 10.39 3.70
N THR A 178 -6.66 10.37 4.71
CA THR A 178 -6.30 10.85 6.05
C THR A 178 -6.15 9.67 7.01
N LEU A 179 -4.96 9.51 7.58
CA LEU A 179 -4.64 8.58 8.64
C LEU A 179 -4.60 9.35 9.98
N ASN A 180 -5.58 9.10 10.85
CA ASN A 180 -5.69 9.83 12.11
C ASN A 180 -5.15 9.02 13.30
N LEU A 181 -3.98 9.43 13.79
CA LEU A 181 -3.25 8.77 14.89
C LEU A 181 -3.90 8.94 16.26
N SER A 182 -4.80 9.91 16.45
CA SER A 182 -5.52 10.02 17.73
C SER A 182 -6.44 8.81 18.00
N LYS A 183 -6.76 8.06 16.93
CA LYS A 183 -7.56 6.83 17.00
C LYS A 183 -6.72 5.57 17.21
N PHE A 184 -5.39 5.67 17.14
CA PHE A 184 -4.50 4.53 17.28
C PHE A 184 -4.07 4.34 18.73
N LYS A 185 -4.14 3.10 19.21
CA LYS A 185 -3.49 2.70 20.46
C LYS A 185 -2.06 2.29 20.14
N ARG A 186 -1.07 2.86 20.82
CA ARG A 186 0.30 2.32 20.77
C ARG A 186 0.29 0.92 21.42
N PRO A 187 0.92 -0.09 20.81
CA PRO A 187 1.16 -1.35 21.49
C PRO A 187 1.94 -1.09 22.78
N ASN A 188 1.65 -1.83 23.85
CA ASN A 188 2.41 -1.71 25.09
C ASN A 188 3.85 -2.18 24.81
N PRO A 189 4.90 -1.40 25.14
CA PRO A 189 6.28 -1.75 24.84
C PRO A 189 6.77 -3.02 25.56
N ASP A 190 6.04 -3.52 26.56
CA ASP A 190 6.42 -4.66 27.39
C ASP A 190 6.09 -6.05 26.77
N PHE A 191 5.72 -6.10 25.49
CA PHE A 191 5.44 -7.35 24.78
C PHE A 191 6.25 -7.44 23.47
N PHE A 192 7.58 -7.50 23.59
CA PHE A 192 8.50 -8.05 22.60
C PHE A 192 9.58 -8.87 23.30
#